data_AF-A0A7C2IWL0-F1
#
_entry.id   AF-A0A7C2IWL0-F1
#
_cell.length_a   1.000
_cell.length_b   1.000
_cell.length_c   1.000
_cell.angle_alpha   90.00
_cell.angle_beta   90.00
_cell.angle_gamma   90.00
#
_symmetry.space_group_name_H-M   'P 1'
#
loop_
_entity.id
_entity.type
_entity.pdbx_description
1 polymer ?
#
loop_
_entity_poly.entity_id
_entity_poly.type
_entity_poly.pdbx_seq_one_letter_code
_entity_poly.pdbx_strand_id
1 'polypeptide(L)'
;MHIAVVHGYLLRGTGSNLFTQNLCREFCRLGHRVSLFCQEPAPQDFDFVSCAFEFEPQGDRPALLWERGTPYAGKCDFYRPLLSGPLPVYVYDHYRGFTVKEYPDLTPREIETYIECNRRALASVFAANRPDLVLSQHLIMQPVYAARALRGLGRCRHYLTVHGSALNFSVRRSTLLRDYAREALTACDRVVCVSEAGREELLSFFSHDRSLEEKTAVIPVGVDVSLFSPLAEGESKASRLRPLLEGPLRAESNGDLFPSWRRFLSQAVAEASDAHGLASLLESARKDLSGRETDPEAVRSLSAINWERDAVVLYHGKFLWTKGAQLLLAAAPLVWQRHPSARFILVGFGTGRAHLEALAAALEYGRRELFVEMLSRPDLLEPGADPGSSLYARALLDMLAGGAAADDYFTAARGRVSDGVIFTGYLD
;
A
#
# COMPACT_ATOMS: atom_id res chain seq x y z
N MET A 1 -12.97 27.05 -7.63
CA MET A 1 -12.53 27.19 -6.22
C MET A 1 -11.03 26.97 -6.15
N HIS A 2 -10.40 27.45 -5.09
CA HIS A 2 -9.03 27.13 -4.69
C HIS A 2 -9.05 26.05 -3.59
N ILE A 3 -8.48 24.88 -3.87
CA ILE A 3 -8.47 23.71 -2.98
C ILE A 3 -7.03 23.41 -2.59
N ALA A 4 -6.72 23.41 -1.29
CA ALA A 4 -5.44 22.94 -0.80
C ALA A 4 -5.52 21.43 -0.49
N VAL A 5 -4.69 20.61 -1.12
CA VAL A 5 -4.59 19.17 -0.86
C VAL A 5 -3.30 18.91 -0.09
N VAL A 6 -3.44 18.39 1.13
CA VAL A 6 -2.33 18.20 2.07
C VAL A 6 -2.09 16.71 2.26
N HIS A 7 -1.03 16.20 1.63
CA HIS A 7 -0.73 14.76 1.60
C HIS A 7 0.54 14.39 2.38
N GLY A 8 1.61 15.18 2.25
CA GLY A 8 2.85 14.99 3.02
C GLY A 8 3.72 13.79 2.63
N TYR A 9 3.31 13.01 1.61
CA TYR A 9 4.03 11.83 1.08
C TYR A 9 4.29 11.95 -0.43
N LEU A 10 4.71 10.86 -1.07
CA LEU A 10 4.90 10.79 -2.52
C LEU A 10 3.56 10.64 -3.25
N LEU A 11 3.58 10.66 -4.58
CA LEU A 11 2.40 10.48 -5.43
C LEU A 11 2.39 9.13 -6.17
N ARG A 12 3.35 8.24 -5.91
CA ARG A 12 3.43 6.89 -6.50
C ARG A 12 3.38 5.77 -5.48
N GLY A 13 3.05 4.56 -5.96
CA GLY A 13 3.14 3.32 -5.20
C GLY A 13 1.88 3.00 -4.40
N THR A 14 1.75 3.53 -3.19
CA THR A 14 0.68 3.10 -2.27
C THR A 14 -0.69 3.70 -2.64
N GLY A 15 -1.77 3.09 -2.14
CA GLY A 15 -3.14 3.49 -2.47
C GLY A 15 -3.48 4.95 -2.12
N SER A 16 -3.00 5.49 -0.99
CA SER A 16 -3.24 6.90 -0.65
C SER A 16 -2.48 7.87 -1.55
N ASN A 17 -1.31 7.48 -2.06
CA ASN A 17 -0.54 8.28 -3.02
C ASN A 17 -1.29 8.36 -4.36
N LEU A 18 -1.74 7.22 -4.89
CA LEU A 18 -2.54 7.16 -6.13
C LEU A 18 -3.89 7.88 -5.97
N PHE A 19 -4.53 7.75 -4.80
CA PHE A 19 -5.75 8.48 -4.49
C PHE A 19 -5.53 10.00 -4.57
N THR A 20 -4.53 10.52 -3.87
CA THR A 20 -4.20 11.97 -3.89
C THR A 20 -3.87 12.45 -5.30
N GLN A 21 -3.06 11.68 -6.04
CA GLN A 21 -2.71 12.00 -7.42
C GLN A 21 -3.95 12.14 -8.30
N ASN A 22 -4.83 11.13 -8.30
CA ASN A 22 -6.04 11.14 -9.11
C ASN A 22 -7.01 12.23 -8.66
N LEU A 23 -7.11 12.49 -7.34
CA LEU A 23 -7.94 13.56 -6.80
C LEU A 23 -7.49 14.94 -7.30
N CYS A 24 -6.19 15.22 -7.28
CA CYS A 24 -5.64 16.47 -7.80
C CYS A 24 -5.87 16.62 -9.31
N ARG A 25 -5.66 15.54 -10.09
CA ARG A 25 -5.95 15.53 -11.53
C ARG A 25 -7.41 15.84 -11.82
N GLU A 26 -8.33 15.19 -11.11
CA GLU A 26 -9.77 15.39 -11.30
C GLU A 26 -10.22 16.80 -10.91
N PHE A 27 -9.68 17.39 -9.85
CA PHE A 27 -9.95 18.79 -9.54
C PHE A 27 -9.46 19.74 -10.63
N CYS A 28 -8.28 19.50 -11.21
CA CYS A 28 -7.80 20.29 -12.35
C CYS A 28 -8.70 20.11 -13.57
N ARG A 29 -9.16 18.88 -13.86
CA ARG A 29 -10.12 18.59 -14.93
C ARG A 29 -11.44 19.34 -14.76
N LEU A 30 -11.92 19.46 -13.52
CA LEU A 30 -13.12 20.24 -13.16
C LEU A 30 -12.90 21.76 -13.12
N GLY A 31 -11.72 22.26 -13.54
CA GLY A 31 -11.44 23.70 -13.62
C GLY A 31 -11.08 24.36 -12.29
N HIS A 32 -10.70 23.58 -11.27
CA HIS A 32 -10.30 24.13 -9.98
C HIS A 32 -8.80 24.47 -9.93
N ARG A 33 -8.44 25.40 -9.03
CA ARG A 33 -7.05 25.64 -8.66
C ARG A 33 -6.71 24.75 -7.47
N VAL A 34 -5.59 24.03 -7.56
CA VAL A 34 -5.11 23.11 -6.53
C VAL A 34 -3.77 23.61 -5.99
N SER A 35 -3.63 23.69 -4.67
CA SER A 35 -2.33 23.79 -4.00
C SER A 35 -2.00 22.43 -3.38
N LEU A 36 -1.07 21.69 -3.96
CA LEU A 36 -0.71 20.34 -3.52
C LEU A 36 0.56 20.39 -2.65
N PHE A 37 0.47 19.92 -1.41
CA PHE A 37 1.59 19.82 -0.47
C PHE A 37 2.01 18.37 -0.26
N CYS A 38 3.15 17.97 -0.80
CA CYS A 38 3.65 16.60 -0.64
C CYS A 38 5.18 16.53 -0.84
N GLN A 39 5.76 15.32 -0.78
CA GLN A 39 7.20 15.07 -0.77
C GLN A 39 7.68 14.38 -2.07
N GLU A 40 6.88 14.41 -3.12
CA GLU A 40 7.21 13.82 -4.42
C GLU A 40 8.48 14.46 -5.01
N PRO A 41 9.53 13.68 -5.32
CA PRO A 41 10.78 14.22 -5.86
C PRO A 41 10.70 14.63 -7.34
N ALA A 42 9.77 14.05 -8.11
CA ALA A 42 9.63 14.30 -9.55
C ALA A 42 8.21 14.81 -9.92
N PRO A 43 7.81 16.01 -9.46
CA PRO A 43 6.50 16.57 -9.77
C PRO A 43 6.27 16.80 -11.28
N GLN A 44 7.34 16.92 -12.07
CA GLN A 44 7.27 17.11 -13.52
C GLN A 44 6.69 15.88 -14.25
N ASP A 45 6.71 14.71 -13.63
CA ASP A 45 6.20 13.48 -14.24
C ASP A 45 4.66 13.39 -14.20
N PHE A 46 3.99 14.35 -13.54
CA PHE A 46 2.54 14.37 -13.39
C PHE A 46 1.90 15.43 -14.28
N ASP A 47 1.21 14.99 -15.31
CA ASP A 47 0.56 15.78 -16.35
C ASP A 47 -0.34 16.93 -15.86
N PHE A 48 -0.89 16.84 -14.65
CA PHE A 48 -1.73 17.89 -14.05
C PHE A 48 -0.96 18.97 -13.28
N VAL A 49 0.33 18.77 -12.96
CA VAL A 49 1.14 19.76 -12.24
C VAL A 49 1.56 20.87 -13.20
N SER A 50 1.09 22.10 -12.93
CA SER A 50 1.39 23.28 -13.74
C SER A 50 2.62 24.03 -13.23
N CYS A 51 2.79 24.14 -11.92
CA CYS A 51 3.90 24.86 -11.30
C CYS A 51 4.49 24.02 -10.17
N ALA A 52 5.81 24.06 -9.99
CA ALA A 52 6.47 23.46 -8.84
C ALA A 52 7.27 24.49 -8.05
N PHE A 53 7.21 24.37 -6.74
CA PHE A 53 7.78 25.29 -5.79
C PHE A 53 8.57 24.56 -4.69
N GLU A 54 9.65 25.19 -4.24
CA GLU A 54 10.50 24.69 -3.16
C GLU A 54 10.70 25.72 -2.06
N PHE A 55 10.95 25.23 -0.84
CA PHE A 55 11.24 26.06 0.32
C PHE A 55 12.72 26.01 0.63
N GLU A 56 13.34 27.18 0.78
CA GLU A 56 14.70 27.27 1.28
C GLU A 56 14.76 27.19 2.81
N PRO A 57 15.86 26.68 3.41
CA PRO A 57 15.99 26.52 4.86
C PRO A 57 15.72 27.77 5.70
N GLN A 58 16.03 28.94 5.15
CA GLN A 58 15.86 30.24 5.80
C GLN A 58 14.72 31.07 5.18
N GLY A 59 14.06 30.54 4.15
CA GLY A 59 13.01 31.23 3.41
C GLY A 59 11.63 30.97 4.02
N ASP A 60 10.90 32.04 4.34
CA ASP A 60 9.49 31.94 4.72
C ASP A 60 8.54 31.88 3.52
N ARG A 61 9.06 31.90 2.29
CA ARG A 61 8.26 31.84 1.06
C ARG A 61 8.82 30.80 0.09
N PRO A 62 7.95 30.11 -0.65
CA PRO A 62 8.40 29.21 -1.70
C PRO A 62 9.00 29.97 -2.89
N ALA A 63 10.06 29.42 -3.48
CA ALA A 63 10.61 29.84 -4.76
C ALA A 63 10.05 28.98 -5.90
N LEU A 64 9.73 29.61 -7.04
CA LEU A 64 9.31 28.89 -8.25
C LEU A 64 10.50 28.12 -8.83
N LEU A 65 10.34 26.82 -9.01
CA LEU A 65 11.34 25.98 -9.69
C LEU A 65 11.11 25.95 -11.19
N TRP A 66 9.86 25.72 -11.60
CA TRP A 66 9.45 25.68 -12.99
C TRP A 66 7.94 25.84 -13.12
N GLU A 67 7.52 26.23 -14.31
CA GLU A 67 6.12 26.33 -14.72
C GLU A 67 5.92 25.75 -16.13
N ARG A 68 4.73 25.23 -16.40
CA ARG A 68 4.31 24.74 -17.72
C ARG A 68 2.81 24.85 -17.93
N GLY A 69 2.40 24.82 -19.20
CA GLY A 69 1.01 24.56 -19.57
C GLY A 69 0.62 23.11 -19.29
N THR A 70 -0.65 22.88 -18.96
CA THR A 70 -1.23 21.54 -18.80
C THR A 70 -2.49 21.43 -19.66
N PRO A 71 -2.96 20.23 -20.04
CA PRO A 71 -4.17 20.07 -20.83
C PRO A 71 -5.46 20.32 -20.05
N TYR A 72 -5.37 20.68 -18.77
CA TYR A 72 -6.51 20.83 -17.86
C TYR A 72 -7.00 22.29 -17.81
N ALA A 73 -8.31 22.48 -17.61
CA ALA A 73 -8.90 23.81 -17.43
C ALA A 73 -8.46 24.47 -16.10
N GLY A 74 -8.20 23.65 -15.09
CA GLY A 74 -7.66 24.06 -13.79
C GLY A 74 -6.13 24.11 -13.77
N LYS A 75 -5.57 24.41 -12.60
CA LYS A 75 -4.12 24.50 -12.38
C LYS A 75 -3.74 23.84 -11.06
N CYS A 76 -2.58 23.18 -11.03
CA CYS A 76 -2.02 22.62 -9.79
C CYS A 76 -0.65 23.23 -9.50
N ASP A 77 -0.60 24.00 -8.42
CA ASP A 77 0.61 24.53 -7.82
C ASP A 77 1.13 23.49 -6.81
N PHE A 78 2.27 22.88 -7.11
CA PHE A 78 2.93 21.88 -6.27
C PHE A 78 3.93 22.54 -5.32
N TYR A 79 3.86 22.20 -4.04
CA TYR A 79 4.72 22.69 -2.99
C TYR A 79 5.38 21.52 -2.26
N ARG A 80 6.71 21.55 -2.14
CA ARG A 80 7.46 20.57 -1.34
C ARG A 80 8.00 21.20 -0.05
N PRO A 81 7.30 21.06 1.10
CA PRO A 81 7.80 21.54 2.38
C PRO A 81 9.19 20.98 2.70
N LEU A 82 10.10 21.82 3.18
CA LEU A 82 11.41 21.38 3.64
C LEU A 82 11.28 20.67 4.99
N LEU A 83 11.65 19.40 5.04
CA LEU A 83 11.65 18.62 6.27
C LEU A 83 12.99 18.75 7.01
N SER A 84 12.93 18.67 8.34
CA SER A 84 14.11 18.57 9.21
C SER A 84 14.02 17.30 10.04
N GLY A 85 14.69 16.24 9.59
CA GLY A 85 14.66 14.91 10.22
C GLY A 85 14.07 13.83 9.31
N PRO A 86 13.68 12.67 9.86
CA PRO A 86 13.16 11.57 9.08
C PRO A 86 11.76 11.88 8.51
N LEU A 87 11.41 11.22 7.41
CA LEU A 87 10.05 11.14 6.89
C LEU A 87 9.23 10.14 7.75
N PRO A 88 8.19 10.59 8.48
CA PRO A 88 7.32 9.73 9.27
C PRO A 88 6.40 8.87 8.40
N VAL A 89 6.40 7.55 8.56
CA VAL A 89 5.53 6.62 7.79
C VAL A 89 4.68 5.74 8.71
N TYR A 90 3.59 5.18 8.18
CA TYR A 90 2.73 4.26 8.97
C TYR A 90 3.28 2.84 9.02
N VAL A 91 3.90 2.42 7.93
CA VAL A 91 4.55 1.11 7.76
C VAL A 91 5.85 1.38 7.02
N TYR A 92 6.92 0.75 7.49
CA TYR A 92 8.24 0.93 6.93
C TYR A 92 8.26 0.59 5.44
N ASP A 93 8.91 1.46 4.68
CA ASP A 93 9.20 1.29 3.27
C ASP A 93 10.44 2.13 2.95
N HIS A 94 11.13 1.79 1.88
CA HIS A 94 12.28 2.54 1.41
C HIS A 94 11.81 3.66 0.47
N TYR A 95 12.09 4.90 0.86
CA TYR A 95 11.80 6.08 0.05
C TYR A 95 13.13 6.73 -0.35
N ARG A 96 13.45 6.69 -1.63
CA ARG A 96 14.70 7.27 -2.16
C ARG A 96 14.83 8.73 -1.73
N GLY A 97 15.97 9.08 -1.14
CA GLY A 97 16.26 10.44 -0.67
C GLY A 97 15.72 10.77 0.73
N PHE A 98 15.10 9.82 1.43
CA PHE A 98 14.60 10.02 2.79
C PHE A 98 15.22 9.03 3.77
N THR A 99 15.60 9.54 4.94
CA THR A 99 15.66 8.71 6.14
C THR A 99 14.23 8.51 6.64
N VAL A 100 13.83 7.27 6.90
CA VAL A 100 12.43 6.93 7.19
C VAL A 100 12.34 6.37 8.61
N LYS A 101 11.28 6.75 9.33
CA LYS A 101 10.91 6.15 10.63
C LYS A 101 9.41 5.91 10.69
N GLU A 102 8.99 4.81 11.28
CA GLU A 102 7.57 4.60 11.56
C GLU A 102 7.09 5.58 12.65
N TYR A 103 5.83 5.98 12.59
CA TYR A 103 5.25 6.91 13.56
C TYR A 103 5.43 6.49 15.04
N PRO A 104 5.25 5.20 15.41
CA PRO A 104 5.47 4.76 16.79
C PRO A 104 6.92 4.92 17.28
N ASP A 105 7.89 4.96 16.37
CA ASP A 105 9.32 5.03 16.69
C ASP A 105 9.87 6.48 16.72
N LEU A 106 9.02 7.47 16.42
CA LEU A 106 9.39 8.88 16.50
C LEU A 106 9.33 9.39 17.94
N THR A 107 10.32 10.19 18.30
CA THR A 107 10.27 10.97 19.54
C THR A 107 9.24 12.11 19.43
N PRO A 108 8.68 12.60 20.55
CA PRO A 108 7.79 13.76 20.54
C PRO A 108 8.41 14.99 19.85
N ARG A 109 9.73 15.19 20.03
CA ARG A 109 10.47 16.29 19.38
C ARG A 109 10.51 16.12 17.86
N GLU A 110 10.75 14.91 17.36
CA GLU A 110 10.75 14.65 15.90
C GLU A 110 9.35 14.88 15.31
N ILE A 111 8.29 14.44 16.00
CA ILE A 111 6.89 14.68 15.58
C ILE A 111 6.60 16.18 15.48
N GLU A 112 6.88 16.95 16.53
CA GLU A 112 6.62 18.40 16.54
C GLU A 112 7.50 19.14 15.53
N THR A 113 8.74 18.69 15.29
CA THR A 113 9.59 19.25 14.23
C THR A 113 8.98 19.02 12.85
N TYR A 114 8.49 17.81 12.57
CA TYR A 114 7.81 17.48 11.31
C TYR A 114 6.52 18.31 11.12
N ILE A 115 5.72 18.44 12.18
CA ILE A 115 4.52 19.28 12.19
C ILE A 115 4.87 20.74 11.88
N GLU A 116 5.89 21.30 12.54
CA GLU A 116 6.25 22.71 12.39
C GLU A 116 6.80 23.04 11.00
N CYS A 117 7.67 22.19 10.45
CA CYS A 117 8.16 22.31 9.07
C CYS A 117 7.01 22.43 8.06
N ASN A 118 6.04 21.52 8.13
CA ASN A 118 4.90 21.54 7.24
C ASN A 118 3.94 22.71 7.53
N ARG A 119 3.67 22.99 8.81
CA ARG A 119 2.79 24.10 9.23
C ARG A 119 3.29 25.44 8.70
N ARG A 120 4.60 25.71 8.78
CA ARG A 120 5.21 26.95 8.24
C ARG A 120 5.04 27.05 6.73
N ALA A 121 5.33 25.97 6.01
CA ALA A 121 5.15 25.92 4.56
C ALA A 121 3.70 26.23 4.15
N LEU A 122 2.72 25.55 4.78
CA LEU A 122 1.29 25.79 4.53
C LEU A 122 0.89 27.23 4.88
N ALA A 123 1.27 27.72 6.05
CA ALA A 123 0.92 29.06 6.52
C ALA A 123 1.44 30.15 5.58
N SER A 124 2.65 30.01 5.04
CA SER A 124 3.21 30.97 4.09
C SER A 124 2.40 31.07 2.79
N VAL A 125 1.97 29.93 2.25
CA VAL A 125 1.18 29.86 1.02
C VAL A 125 -0.23 30.35 1.28
N PHE A 126 -0.85 29.95 2.39
CA PHE A 126 -2.21 30.35 2.74
C PHE A 126 -2.34 31.84 3.06
N ALA A 127 -1.29 32.47 3.59
CA ALA A 127 -1.25 33.91 3.81
C ALA A 127 -1.26 34.70 2.50
N ALA A 128 -0.56 34.21 1.47
CA ALA A 128 -0.52 34.86 0.15
C ALA A 128 -1.76 34.51 -0.71
N ASN A 129 -2.26 33.28 -0.58
CA ASN A 129 -3.33 32.73 -1.40
C ASN A 129 -4.19 31.79 -0.55
N ARG A 130 -5.23 32.34 0.08
CA ARG A 130 -6.10 31.57 0.97
C ARG A 130 -6.91 30.52 0.18
N PRO A 131 -6.94 29.25 0.62
CA PRO A 131 -7.84 28.27 0.02
C PRO A 131 -9.30 28.49 0.43
N ASP A 132 -10.23 28.10 -0.43
CA ASP A 132 -11.66 27.97 -0.10
C ASP A 132 -11.90 26.72 0.76
N LEU A 133 -11.09 25.68 0.52
CA LEU A 133 -11.20 24.34 1.09
C LEU A 133 -9.81 23.73 1.31
N VAL A 134 -9.59 23.12 2.47
CA VAL A 134 -8.41 22.27 2.76
C VAL A 134 -8.86 20.81 2.86
N LEU A 135 -8.21 19.94 2.10
CA LEU A 135 -8.37 18.49 2.12
C LEU A 135 -7.07 17.85 2.61
N SER A 136 -7.01 17.47 3.89
CA SER A 136 -5.86 16.75 4.43
C SER A 136 -6.07 15.25 4.37
N GLN A 137 -5.04 14.52 3.96
CA GLN A 137 -5.06 13.06 3.89
C GLN A 137 -4.65 12.44 5.23
N HIS A 138 -5.11 11.22 5.47
CA HIS A 138 -4.84 10.43 6.69
C HIS A 138 -5.40 11.05 7.99
N LEU A 139 -5.25 10.32 9.10
CA LEU A 139 -5.73 10.73 10.41
C LEU A 139 -4.68 11.54 11.20
N ILE A 140 -3.40 11.27 10.95
CA ILE A 140 -2.22 11.94 11.51
C ILE A 140 -1.12 11.92 10.43
N MET A 141 -0.20 12.88 10.32
CA MET A 141 -0.14 14.19 10.99
C MET A 141 -0.62 15.34 10.10
N GLN A 142 -0.92 15.07 8.83
CA GLN A 142 -1.35 16.05 7.84
C GLN A 142 -2.48 16.94 8.33
N PRO A 143 -3.54 16.41 8.94
CA PRO A 143 -4.63 17.24 9.41
C PRO A 143 -4.24 18.12 10.61
N VAL A 144 -3.30 17.67 11.45
CA VAL A 144 -2.81 18.43 12.61
C VAL A 144 -2.10 19.69 12.14
N TYR A 145 -1.08 19.55 11.29
CA TYR A 145 -0.34 20.72 10.83
C TYR A 145 -1.15 21.60 9.87
N ALA A 146 -2.10 21.03 9.12
CA ALA A 146 -3.06 21.82 8.32
C ALA A 146 -3.96 22.68 9.22
N ALA A 147 -4.57 22.09 10.25
CA ALA A 147 -5.41 22.82 11.20
C ALA A 147 -4.60 23.91 11.94
N ARG A 148 -3.38 23.61 12.36
CA ARG A 148 -2.48 24.59 12.99
C ARG A 148 -2.08 25.72 12.04
N ALA A 149 -1.90 25.45 10.74
CA ALA A 149 -1.58 26.48 9.73
C ALA A 149 -2.78 27.38 9.39
N LEU A 150 -4.00 26.90 9.60
CA LEU A 150 -5.23 27.67 9.42
C LEU A 150 -5.54 28.61 10.60
N ARG A 151 -4.87 28.45 11.75
CA ARG A 151 -5.09 29.32 12.92
C ARG A 151 -4.77 30.78 12.59
N GLY A 152 -5.69 31.67 12.93
CA GLY A 152 -5.55 33.11 12.66
C GLY A 152 -5.87 33.50 11.21
N LEU A 153 -6.16 32.54 10.33
CA LEU A 153 -6.75 32.83 9.03
C LEU A 153 -8.28 32.90 9.17
N GLY A 154 -8.93 33.73 8.36
CA GLY A 154 -10.38 33.78 8.29
C GLY A 154 -10.97 32.40 7.92
N ARG A 155 -12.27 32.20 8.19
CA ARG A 155 -12.95 30.91 8.04
C ARG A 155 -12.66 30.23 6.69
N CYS A 156 -12.07 29.04 6.75
CA CYS A 156 -11.79 28.13 5.64
C CYS A 156 -12.28 26.74 6.07
N ARG A 157 -12.91 25.97 5.16
CA ARG A 157 -13.38 24.63 5.52
C ARG A 157 -12.23 23.63 5.46
N HIS A 158 -12.08 22.81 6.49
CA HIS A 158 -11.07 21.76 6.57
C HIS A 158 -11.71 20.38 6.67
N TYR A 159 -11.47 19.54 5.67
CA TYR A 159 -11.91 18.15 5.62
C TYR A 159 -10.70 17.24 5.76
N LEU A 160 -10.87 16.20 6.57
CA LEU A 160 -9.89 15.15 6.79
C LEU A 160 -10.35 13.88 6.08
N THR A 161 -9.50 13.25 5.26
CA THR A 161 -9.80 11.96 4.62
C THR A 161 -9.07 10.83 5.35
N VAL A 162 -9.82 9.90 5.94
CA VAL A 162 -9.25 8.76 6.67
C VAL A 162 -8.88 7.65 5.68
N HIS A 163 -7.61 7.26 5.73
CA HIS A 163 -7.10 6.01 5.16
C HIS A 163 -6.85 5.01 6.30
N GLY A 164 -7.01 3.71 6.03
CA GLY A 164 -6.88 2.68 7.06
C GLY A 164 -5.48 2.57 7.70
N SER A 165 -4.42 3.03 7.03
CA SER A 165 -3.05 2.86 7.52
C SER A 165 -2.76 3.61 8.81
N ALA A 166 -3.23 4.86 8.93
CA ALA A 166 -2.90 5.71 10.07
C ALA A 166 -3.53 5.21 11.37
N LEU A 167 -4.79 4.77 11.30
CA LEU A 167 -5.49 4.23 12.45
C LEU A 167 -4.84 2.91 12.89
N ASN A 168 -4.64 1.98 11.95
CA ASN A 168 -4.33 0.59 12.27
C ASN A 168 -2.86 0.32 12.60
N PHE A 169 -1.93 0.99 11.93
CA PHE A 169 -0.50 0.76 12.18
C PHE A 169 0.12 1.74 13.18
N SER A 170 -0.54 2.87 13.48
CA SER A 170 0.06 3.92 14.32
C SER A 170 -0.82 4.33 15.50
N VAL A 171 -2.00 4.92 15.24
CA VAL A 171 -2.85 5.49 16.30
C VAL A 171 -3.31 4.43 17.32
N ARG A 172 -3.69 3.23 16.87
CA ARG A 172 -4.05 2.13 17.78
C ARG A 172 -2.93 1.74 18.74
N ARG A 173 -1.67 1.94 18.35
CA ARG A 173 -0.48 1.43 19.07
C ARG A 173 0.19 2.45 19.99
N SER A 174 -0.21 3.72 19.95
CA SER A 174 0.46 4.77 20.74
C SER A 174 -0.52 5.80 21.28
N THR A 175 -0.54 5.99 22.61
CA THR A 175 -1.36 7.02 23.27
C THR A 175 -1.02 8.42 22.78
N LEU A 176 0.26 8.75 22.59
CA LEU A 176 0.69 10.03 22.04
C LEU A 176 0.08 10.29 20.66
N LEU A 177 0.10 9.30 19.77
CA LEU A 177 -0.47 9.43 18.43
C LEU A 177 -2.01 9.52 18.44
N ARG A 178 -2.67 8.94 19.46
CA ARG A 178 -4.12 9.14 19.68
C ARG A 178 -4.44 10.58 20.05
N ASP A 179 -3.58 11.26 20.79
CA ASP A 179 -3.79 12.67 21.16
C ASP A 179 -3.72 13.57 19.92
N TYR A 180 -2.76 13.33 19.02
CA TYR A 180 -2.72 14.03 17.73
C TYR A 180 -3.92 13.72 16.83
N ALA A 181 -4.39 12.47 16.80
CA ALA A 181 -5.60 12.12 16.08
C ALA A 181 -6.83 12.86 16.64
N ARG A 182 -6.95 12.98 17.97
CA ARG A 182 -8.01 13.76 18.62
C ARG A 182 -7.91 15.24 18.29
N GLU A 183 -6.70 15.81 18.27
CA GLU A 183 -6.47 17.20 17.85
C GLU A 183 -6.99 17.42 16.41
N ALA A 184 -6.62 16.53 15.48
CA ALA A 184 -7.07 16.56 14.10
C ALA A 184 -8.60 16.49 13.96
N LEU A 185 -9.23 15.49 14.59
CA LEU A 185 -10.67 15.27 14.53
C LEU A 185 -11.47 16.43 15.14
N THR A 186 -10.95 17.02 16.22
CA THR A 186 -11.57 18.18 16.87
C THR A 186 -11.53 19.41 15.96
N ALA A 187 -10.38 19.65 15.32
CA ALA A 187 -10.12 20.86 14.57
C ALA A 187 -10.72 20.88 13.15
N CYS A 188 -10.92 19.71 12.52
CA CYS A 188 -11.54 19.63 11.20
C CYS A 188 -13.07 19.84 11.25
N ASP A 189 -13.63 20.38 10.16
CA ASP A 189 -15.08 20.58 10.02
C ASP A 189 -15.81 19.27 9.69
N ARG A 190 -15.17 18.41 8.89
CA ARG A 190 -15.75 17.16 8.38
C ARG A 190 -14.70 16.07 8.23
N VAL A 191 -15.12 14.84 8.45
CA VAL A 191 -14.31 13.64 8.26
C VAL A 191 -14.89 12.84 7.11
N VAL A 192 -14.03 12.40 6.20
CA VAL A 192 -14.39 11.58 5.05
C VAL A 192 -13.74 10.21 5.21
N CYS A 193 -14.54 9.16 5.26
CA CYS A 193 -14.09 7.79 5.19
C CYS A 193 -14.26 7.26 3.77
N VAL A 194 -13.28 6.50 3.28
CA VAL A 194 -13.28 5.94 1.92
C VAL A 194 -14.12 4.67 1.77
N SER A 195 -14.66 4.15 2.88
CA SER A 195 -15.54 2.98 2.93
C SER A 195 -16.38 2.99 4.21
N GLU A 196 -17.50 2.26 4.20
CA GLU A 196 -18.34 2.09 5.40
C GLU A 196 -17.57 1.36 6.51
N ALA A 197 -16.85 0.28 6.16
CA ALA A 197 -16.01 -0.44 7.12
C ALA A 197 -14.97 0.48 7.79
N GLY A 198 -14.36 1.41 7.04
CA GLY A 198 -13.44 2.39 7.60
C GLY A 198 -14.12 3.42 8.52
N ARG A 199 -15.39 3.78 8.23
CA ARG A 199 -16.20 4.63 9.11
C ARG A 199 -16.55 3.91 10.40
N GLU A 200 -17.07 2.69 10.32
CA GLU A 200 -17.38 1.86 11.49
C GLU A 200 -16.16 1.67 12.39
N GLU A 201 -15.01 1.37 11.78
CA GLU A 201 -13.75 1.21 12.50
C GLU A 201 -13.31 2.48 13.24
N LEU A 202 -13.41 3.64 12.57
CA LEU A 202 -13.08 4.94 13.17
C LEU A 202 -14.01 5.27 14.35
N LEU A 203 -15.32 5.15 14.15
CA LEU A 203 -16.33 5.47 15.16
C LEU A 203 -16.24 4.51 16.36
N SER A 204 -15.97 3.23 16.11
CA SER A 204 -15.74 2.24 17.16
C SER A 204 -14.51 2.61 18.00
N PHE A 205 -13.40 3.00 17.36
CA PHE A 205 -12.17 3.35 18.08
C PHE A 205 -12.28 4.66 18.87
N PHE A 206 -13.01 5.66 18.36
CA PHE A 206 -13.27 6.93 19.03
C PHE A 206 -14.69 7.02 19.61
N SER A 207 -15.22 5.92 20.14
CA SER A 207 -16.62 5.81 20.60
C SER A 207 -17.04 6.81 21.69
N HIS A 208 -16.08 7.45 22.36
CA HIS A 208 -16.31 8.49 23.35
C HIS A 208 -16.67 9.86 22.74
N ASP A 209 -16.28 10.13 21.50
CA ASP A 209 -16.62 11.38 20.80
C ASP A 209 -17.92 11.20 20.01
N ARG A 210 -19.05 11.55 20.65
CA ARG A 210 -20.37 11.46 20.03
C ARG A 210 -20.56 12.41 18.85
N SER A 211 -19.79 13.50 18.78
CA SER A 211 -19.89 14.48 17.68
C SER A 211 -19.28 13.96 16.37
N LEU A 212 -18.41 12.95 16.47
CA LEU A 212 -17.70 12.42 15.32
C LEU A 212 -18.64 11.78 14.30
N GLU A 213 -19.72 11.13 14.76
CA GLU A 213 -20.69 10.50 13.87
C GLU A 213 -21.34 11.51 12.93
N GLU A 214 -21.80 12.66 13.45
CA GLU A 214 -22.43 13.73 12.66
C GLU A 214 -21.44 14.41 11.70
N LYS A 215 -20.16 14.46 12.07
CA LYS A 215 -19.08 15.05 11.26
C LYS A 215 -18.59 14.11 10.15
N THR A 216 -18.83 12.80 10.28
CA THR A 216 -18.26 11.77 9.40
C THR A 216 -19.20 11.42 8.25
N ALA A 217 -18.68 11.43 7.03
CA ALA A 217 -19.36 10.97 5.83
C ALA A 217 -18.54 9.90 5.10
N VAL A 218 -19.21 8.99 4.40
CA VAL A 218 -18.54 8.04 3.51
C VAL A 218 -18.58 8.57 2.09
N ILE A 219 -17.40 8.71 1.48
CA ILE A 219 -17.25 8.98 0.05
C ILE A 219 -16.39 7.86 -0.52
N PRO A 220 -17.01 6.86 -1.17
CA PRO A 220 -16.28 5.72 -1.72
C PRO A 220 -15.23 6.17 -2.73
N VAL A 221 -14.06 5.55 -2.68
CA VAL A 221 -13.03 5.72 -3.71
C VAL A 221 -13.44 5.05 -5.02
N GLY A 222 -12.98 5.60 -6.13
CA GLY A 222 -13.18 5.05 -7.47
C GLY A 222 -11.88 4.53 -8.09
N VAL A 223 -12.00 4.08 -9.34
CA VAL A 223 -10.88 3.73 -10.22
C VAL A 223 -10.88 4.65 -11.44
N ASP A 224 -9.71 4.83 -12.05
CA ASP A 224 -9.62 5.51 -13.35
C ASP A 224 -10.22 4.59 -14.43
N VAL A 225 -11.40 4.95 -14.94
CA VAL A 225 -12.12 4.14 -15.94
C VAL A 225 -11.48 4.16 -17.32
N SER A 226 -10.50 5.04 -17.57
CA SER A 226 -9.67 4.97 -18.78
C SER A 226 -8.65 3.84 -18.72
N LEU A 227 -8.22 3.45 -17.50
CA LEU A 227 -7.31 2.35 -17.25
C LEU A 227 -8.06 1.04 -16.95
N PHE A 228 -9.15 1.13 -16.19
CA PHE A 228 -9.97 -0.01 -15.75
C PHE A 228 -11.30 -0.01 -16.49
N SER A 229 -11.35 -0.76 -17.59
CA SER A 229 -12.56 -0.99 -18.37
C SER A 229 -12.82 -2.48 -18.56
N PRO A 230 -14.10 -2.92 -18.63
CA PRO A 230 -14.43 -4.26 -19.08
C PRO A 230 -13.87 -4.53 -20.48
N LEU A 231 -13.62 -5.79 -20.80
CA LEU A 231 -13.32 -6.19 -22.18
C LEU A 231 -14.46 -5.79 -23.10
N ALA A 232 -14.13 -5.32 -24.30
CA ALA A 232 -15.13 -5.03 -25.32
C ALA A 232 -15.84 -6.32 -25.76
N GLU A 233 -17.04 -6.17 -26.35
CA GLU A 233 -17.76 -7.31 -26.90
C GLU A 233 -16.92 -8.01 -27.98
N GLY A 234 -16.72 -9.32 -27.82
CA GLY A 234 -15.87 -10.13 -28.70
C GLY A 234 -14.35 -10.01 -28.45
N GLU A 235 -13.91 -9.13 -27.55
CA GLU A 235 -12.49 -9.07 -27.13
C GLU A 235 -12.18 -10.20 -26.15
N SER A 236 -11.11 -10.93 -26.42
CA SER A 236 -10.64 -12.03 -25.59
C SER A 236 -9.55 -11.58 -24.60
N LYS A 237 -9.37 -12.29 -23.48
CA LYS A 237 -8.26 -12.00 -22.55
C LYS A 237 -6.92 -12.16 -23.25
N ALA A 238 -6.75 -13.20 -24.06
CA ALA A 238 -5.50 -13.44 -24.78
C ALA A 238 -5.19 -12.31 -25.77
N SER A 239 -6.19 -11.80 -26.50
CA SER A 239 -5.97 -10.68 -27.43
C SER A 239 -5.59 -9.38 -26.72
N ARG A 240 -6.16 -9.11 -25.53
CA ARG A 240 -5.81 -7.94 -24.71
C ARG A 240 -4.39 -8.04 -24.14
N LEU A 241 -4.00 -9.22 -23.66
CA LEU A 241 -2.74 -9.43 -22.95
C LEU A 241 -1.54 -9.61 -23.89
N ARG A 242 -1.74 -10.17 -25.09
CA ARG A 242 -0.65 -10.41 -26.06
C ARG A 242 0.25 -9.19 -26.31
N PRO A 243 -0.27 -7.99 -26.67
CA PRO A 243 0.60 -6.83 -26.89
C PRO A 243 1.32 -6.36 -25.62
N LEU A 244 0.77 -6.64 -24.43
CA LEU A 244 1.40 -6.30 -23.15
C LEU A 244 2.55 -7.26 -22.80
N LEU A 245 2.41 -8.54 -23.15
CA LEU A 245 3.43 -9.57 -22.92
C LEU A 245 4.55 -9.54 -23.98
N GLU A 246 4.24 -9.11 -25.21
CA GLU A 246 5.21 -8.93 -26.29
C GLU A 246 5.93 -7.57 -26.22
N GLY A 247 5.36 -6.60 -25.50
CA GLY A 247 5.98 -5.31 -25.26
C GLY A 247 7.16 -5.38 -24.27
N PRO A 248 8.00 -4.33 -24.21
CA PRO A 248 9.04 -4.25 -23.19
C PRO A 248 8.37 -4.06 -21.82
N LEU A 249 8.10 -5.16 -21.13
CA LEU A 249 7.87 -5.11 -19.69
C LEU A 249 9.14 -4.50 -19.08
N ARG A 250 8.97 -3.33 -18.45
CA ARG A 250 10.06 -2.60 -17.79
C ARG A 250 10.44 -3.36 -16.53
N ALA A 251 11.18 -4.45 -16.69
CA ALA A 251 11.82 -5.12 -15.59
C ALA A 251 13.02 -4.26 -15.16
N GLU A 252 12.88 -3.52 -14.07
CA GLU A 252 14.07 -3.09 -13.30
C GLU A 252 14.63 -4.37 -12.65
N SER A 253 15.46 -5.11 -13.40
CA SER A 253 16.01 -6.38 -12.94
C SER A 253 17.27 -6.13 -12.12
N ASN A 254 17.24 -6.48 -10.83
CA ASN A 254 18.45 -6.89 -10.13
C ASN A 254 18.74 -8.35 -10.54
N GLY A 255 19.39 -8.50 -11.70
CA GLY A 255 19.82 -9.78 -12.25
C GLY A 255 20.58 -10.61 -11.20
N ASP A 256 20.37 -11.93 -11.24
CA ASP A 256 20.98 -12.99 -10.44
C ASP A 256 20.51 -13.20 -8.98
N LEU A 257 20.08 -12.17 -8.25
CA LEU A 257 19.68 -12.33 -6.84
C LEU A 257 18.35 -13.10 -6.67
N PHE A 258 17.33 -12.82 -7.48
CA PHE A 258 16.00 -13.43 -7.33
C PHE A 258 15.96 -14.95 -7.58
N PRO A 259 16.55 -15.48 -8.67
CA PRO A 259 16.61 -16.93 -8.88
C PRO A 259 17.36 -17.65 -7.75
N SER A 260 18.38 -17.02 -7.16
CA SER A 260 19.11 -17.63 -6.04
C SER A 260 18.26 -17.78 -4.79
N TRP A 261 17.46 -16.78 -4.42
CA TRP A 261 16.64 -16.83 -3.21
C TRP A 261 15.50 -17.84 -3.33
N ARG A 262 14.78 -17.86 -4.45
CA ARG A 262 13.72 -18.85 -4.70
C ARG A 262 14.24 -20.28 -4.56
N ARG A 263 15.38 -20.58 -5.20
CA ARG A 263 16.00 -21.91 -5.13
C ARG A 263 16.48 -22.23 -3.71
N PHE A 264 17.13 -21.28 -3.06
CA PHE A 264 17.67 -21.46 -1.72
C PHE A 264 16.57 -21.65 -0.66
N LEU A 265 15.50 -20.83 -0.70
CA LEU A 265 14.32 -21.00 0.15
C LEU A 265 13.64 -22.35 -0.10
N SER A 266 13.49 -22.75 -1.37
CA SER A 266 12.90 -24.04 -1.72
C SER A 266 13.71 -25.21 -1.15
N GLN A 267 15.04 -25.17 -1.28
CA GLN A 267 15.92 -26.19 -0.71
C GLN A 267 15.86 -26.21 0.83
N ALA A 268 15.91 -25.04 1.46
CA ALA A 268 15.81 -24.95 2.91
C ALA A 268 14.47 -25.49 3.43
N VAL A 269 13.36 -25.21 2.74
CA VAL A 269 12.05 -25.78 3.08
C VAL A 269 12.01 -27.28 2.84
N ALA A 270 12.73 -27.82 1.84
CA ALA A 270 12.84 -29.25 1.62
C ALA A 270 13.63 -29.97 2.73
N GLU A 271 14.62 -29.30 3.33
CA GLU A 271 15.54 -29.87 4.32
C GLU A 271 15.17 -29.56 5.78
N ALA A 272 14.43 -28.48 6.04
CA ALA A 272 14.13 -28.02 7.40
C ALA A 272 13.30 -29.04 8.18
N SER A 273 13.63 -29.28 9.46
CA SER A 273 12.86 -30.16 10.34
C SER A 273 11.59 -29.51 10.88
N ASP A 274 11.65 -28.21 11.16
CA ASP A 274 10.58 -27.40 11.75
C ASP A 274 10.64 -25.94 11.24
N ALA A 275 9.62 -25.15 11.59
CA ALA A 275 9.55 -23.74 11.22
C ALA A 275 10.65 -22.89 11.88
N HIS A 276 11.09 -23.25 13.09
CA HIS A 276 12.12 -22.50 13.80
C HIS A 276 13.44 -22.46 13.02
N GLY A 277 13.81 -23.58 12.38
CA GLY A 277 14.96 -23.66 11.48
C GLY A 277 14.89 -22.72 10.26
N LEU A 278 13.69 -22.27 9.87
CA LEU A 278 13.50 -21.33 8.76
C LEU A 278 13.53 -19.86 9.19
N ALA A 279 13.34 -19.54 10.47
CA ALA A 279 13.12 -18.16 10.92
C ALA A 279 14.25 -17.21 10.54
N SER A 280 15.51 -17.58 10.84
CA SER A 280 16.68 -16.75 10.51
C SER A 280 16.89 -16.61 9.00
N LEU A 281 16.60 -17.66 8.24
CA LEU A 281 16.69 -17.65 6.78
C LEU A 281 15.65 -16.71 6.17
N LEU A 282 14.39 -16.80 6.61
CA LEU A 282 13.32 -15.93 6.16
C LEU A 282 13.58 -14.47 6.50
N GLU A 283 14.22 -14.19 7.65
CA GLU A 283 14.63 -12.84 8.00
C GLU A 283 15.64 -12.26 7.00
N SER A 284 16.67 -13.04 6.62
CA SER A 284 17.64 -12.64 5.60
C SER A 284 16.97 -12.45 4.24
N ALA A 285 16.19 -13.44 3.80
CA ALA A 285 15.49 -13.37 2.51
C ALA A 285 14.50 -12.20 2.44
N ARG A 286 13.85 -11.84 3.55
CA ARG A 286 12.91 -10.70 3.63
C ARG A 286 13.59 -9.38 3.28
N LYS A 287 14.85 -9.18 3.70
CA LYS A 287 15.60 -7.95 3.41
C LYS A 287 15.78 -7.79 1.90
N ASP A 288 16.07 -8.89 1.21
CA ASP A 288 16.38 -8.88 -0.22
C ASP A 288 15.12 -8.98 -1.12
N LEU A 289 14.08 -9.70 -0.70
CA LEU A 289 12.87 -9.96 -1.51
C LEU A 289 11.73 -8.94 -1.32
N SER A 290 11.92 -7.91 -0.49
CA SER A 290 10.86 -6.94 -0.19
C SER A 290 10.74 -5.79 -1.20
N GLY A 291 11.69 -5.70 -2.14
CA GLY A 291 11.80 -4.62 -3.14
C GLY A 291 10.76 -4.67 -4.26
N ARG A 292 10.73 -3.62 -5.08
CA ARG A 292 9.75 -3.38 -6.16
C ARG A 292 10.23 -3.86 -7.53
N GLU A 293 11.01 -4.93 -7.57
CA GLU A 293 11.51 -5.50 -8.81
C GLU A 293 10.47 -6.43 -9.45
N THR A 294 10.49 -6.51 -10.78
CA THR A 294 9.78 -7.55 -11.53
C THR A 294 10.61 -8.82 -11.53
N ASP A 295 9.98 -9.96 -11.24
CA ASP A 295 10.64 -11.26 -11.32
C ASP A 295 11.13 -11.51 -12.77
N PRO A 296 12.39 -11.93 -13.01
CA PRO A 296 12.93 -12.15 -14.35
C PRO A 296 12.13 -13.13 -15.21
N GLU A 297 11.40 -14.04 -14.56
CA GLU A 297 10.61 -15.09 -15.20
C GLU A 297 9.15 -14.68 -15.43
N ALA A 298 8.72 -13.50 -14.94
CA ALA A 298 7.33 -13.07 -14.96
C ALA A 298 6.71 -13.15 -16.36
N VAL A 299 7.39 -12.60 -17.38
CA VAL A 299 6.90 -12.62 -18.77
C VAL A 299 6.72 -14.03 -19.27
N ARG A 300 7.72 -14.90 -19.03
CA ARG A 300 7.70 -16.29 -19.47
C ARG A 300 6.58 -17.06 -18.79
N SER A 301 6.42 -16.91 -17.48
CA SER A 301 5.39 -17.57 -16.69
C SER A 301 3.99 -17.11 -17.07
N LEU A 302 3.79 -15.80 -17.30
CA LEU A 302 2.51 -15.25 -17.76
C LEU A 302 2.17 -15.69 -19.20
N SER A 303 3.18 -15.82 -20.06
CA SER A 303 3.01 -16.28 -21.45
C SER A 303 2.68 -17.78 -21.55
N ALA A 304 3.03 -18.57 -20.53
CA ALA A 304 2.71 -20.00 -20.47
C ALA A 304 1.24 -20.27 -20.11
N ILE A 305 0.51 -19.27 -19.60
CA ILE A 305 -0.91 -19.40 -19.23
C ILE A 305 -1.77 -19.45 -20.49
N ASN A 306 -2.69 -20.41 -20.55
CA ASN A 306 -3.73 -20.40 -21.58
C ASN A 306 -4.86 -19.46 -21.17
N TRP A 307 -4.74 -18.18 -21.52
CA TRP A 307 -5.68 -17.12 -21.12
C TRP A 307 -7.13 -17.31 -21.60
N GLU A 308 -7.39 -18.25 -22.51
CA GLU A 308 -8.74 -18.61 -22.98
C GLU A 308 -9.36 -19.77 -22.20
N ARG A 309 -8.56 -20.59 -21.52
CA ARG A 309 -9.03 -21.84 -20.89
C ARG A 309 -8.71 -21.96 -19.42
N ASP A 310 -7.55 -21.46 -18.99
CA ASP A 310 -7.11 -21.56 -17.62
C ASP A 310 -7.92 -20.60 -16.75
N ALA A 311 -8.45 -21.13 -15.64
CA ALA A 311 -9.01 -20.28 -14.60
C ALA A 311 -7.87 -19.52 -13.92
N VAL A 312 -8.03 -18.22 -13.70
CA VAL A 312 -7.00 -17.38 -13.06
C VAL A 312 -7.54 -16.82 -11.77
N VAL A 313 -6.79 -17.05 -10.69
CA VAL A 313 -6.97 -16.41 -9.39
C VAL A 313 -5.87 -15.36 -9.25
N LEU A 314 -6.25 -14.09 -9.24
CA LEU A 314 -5.31 -12.96 -9.21
C LEU A 314 -5.32 -12.28 -7.83
N TYR A 315 -4.14 -12.13 -7.25
CA TYR A 315 -3.86 -11.21 -6.16
C TYR A 315 -2.96 -10.08 -6.67
N HIS A 316 -3.33 -8.83 -6.38
CA HIS A 316 -2.53 -7.66 -6.70
C HIS A 316 -2.45 -6.72 -5.50
N GLY A 317 -1.25 -6.57 -4.93
CA GLY A 317 -1.01 -5.64 -3.82
C GLY A 317 0.25 -5.90 -3.03
N LYS A 318 0.56 -5.03 -2.06
CA LYS A 318 1.72 -5.21 -1.18
C LYS A 318 1.57 -6.51 -0.37
N PHE A 319 2.62 -7.34 -0.33
CA PHE A 319 2.71 -8.56 0.47
C PHE A 319 2.96 -8.19 1.94
N LEU A 320 1.88 -7.89 2.64
CA LEU A 320 1.85 -7.76 4.09
C LEU A 320 0.93 -8.83 4.66
N TRP A 321 1.23 -9.30 5.87
CA TRP A 321 0.41 -10.30 6.56
C TRP A 321 -1.08 -9.93 6.59
N THR A 322 -1.38 -8.67 6.88
CA THR A 322 -2.74 -8.11 6.98
C THR A 322 -3.50 -8.07 5.65
N LYS A 323 -2.87 -8.42 4.52
CA LYS A 323 -3.50 -8.44 3.19
C LYS A 323 -3.97 -9.83 2.77
N GLY A 324 -3.61 -10.88 3.51
CA GLY A 324 -4.21 -12.21 3.36
C GLY A 324 -3.77 -13.01 2.13
N ALA A 325 -2.71 -12.61 1.43
CA ALA A 325 -2.17 -13.37 0.29
C ALA A 325 -1.83 -14.83 0.65
N GLN A 326 -1.40 -15.07 1.89
CA GLN A 326 -1.10 -16.38 2.44
C GLN A 326 -2.35 -17.27 2.53
N LEU A 327 -3.52 -16.70 2.78
CA LEU A 327 -4.79 -17.44 2.83
C LEU A 327 -5.22 -17.86 1.43
N LEU A 328 -4.99 -17.00 0.43
CA LEU A 328 -5.25 -17.31 -0.96
C LEU A 328 -4.35 -18.44 -1.46
N LEU A 329 -3.06 -18.38 -1.14
CA LEU A 329 -2.10 -19.44 -1.45
C LEU A 329 -2.46 -20.76 -0.75
N ALA A 330 -2.84 -20.70 0.53
CA ALA A 330 -3.27 -21.87 1.29
C ALA A 330 -4.59 -22.47 0.77
N ALA A 331 -5.41 -21.71 0.05
CA ALA A 331 -6.60 -22.23 -0.62
C ALA A 331 -6.30 -22.93 -1.96
N ALA A 332 -5.09 -22.77 -2.52
CA ALA A 332 -4.77 -23.27 -3.86
C ALA A 332 -5.01 -24.78 -4.04
N PRO A 333 -4.62 -25.66 -3.09
CA PRO A 333 -4.85 -27.09 -3.27
C PRO A 333 -6.33 -27.47 -3.26
N LEU A 334 -7.17 -26.77 -2.49
CA LEU A 334 -8.63 -26.96 -2.50
C LEU A 334 -9.24 -26.54 -3.85
N VAL A 335 -8.72 -25.46 -4.44
CA VAL A 335 -9.15 -25.02 -5.78
C VAL A 335 -8.72 -26.03 -6.83
N TRP A 336 -7.48 -26.54 -6.77
CA TRP A 336 -6.95 -27.51 -7.72
C TRP A 336 -7.63 -28.88 -7.72
N GLN A 337 -8.26 -29.28 -6.61
CA GLN A 337 -9.11 -30.48 -6.57
C GLN A 337 -10.34 -30.34 -7.50
N ARG A 338 -10.83 -29.12 -7.73
CA ARG A 338 -12.02 -28.85 -8.56
C ARG A 338 -11.68 -28.25 -9.92
N HIS A 339 -10.60 -27.48 -9.99
CA HIS A 339 -10.12 -26.78 -11.16
C HIS A 339 -8.62 -27.05 -11.35
N PRO A 340 -8.23 -28.21 -11.90
CA PRO A 340 -6.84 -28.62 -11.98
C PRO A 340 -5.93 -27.70 -12.80
N SER A 341 -6.48 -26.95 -13.76
CA SER A 341 -5.76 -25.97 -14.59
C SER A 341 -5.72 -24.56 -14.00
N ALA A 342 -6.25 -24.33 -12.80
CA ALA A 342 -6.28 -23.00 -12.20
C ALA A 342 -4.86 -22.47 -11.93
N ARG A 343 -4.61 -21.21 -12.31
CA ARG A 343 -3.35 -20.48 -12.06
C ARG A 343 -3.57 -19.42 -11.00
N PHE A 344 -2.68 -19.38 -10.01
CA PHE A 344 -2.63 -18.36 -8.98
C PHE A 344 -1.55 -17.36 -9.34
N ILE A 345 -1.92 -16.12 -9.60
CA ILE A 345 -0.98 -15.05 -9.93
C ILE A 345 -0.91 -14.09 -8.74
N LEU A 346 0.27 -13.97 -8.14
CA LEU A 346 0.54 -13.06 -7.04
C LEU A 346 1.43 -11.92 -7.53
N VAL A 347 0.81 -10.76 -7.76
CA VAL A 347 1.47 -9.54 -8.21
C VAL A 347 1.70 -8.62 -7.03
N GLY A 348 2.95 -8.18 -6.84
CA GLY A 348 3.31 -7.24 -5.79
C GLY A 348 4.69 -7.45 -5.19
N PHE A 349 4.91 -6.76 -4.07
CA PHE A 349 6.16 -6.72 -3.33
C PHE A 349 5.89 -6.56 -1.84
N GLY A 350 6.89 -6.81 -0.99
CA GLY A 350 6.81 -6.49 0.44
C GLY A 350 7.38 -7.58 1.34
N THR A 351 7.40 -7.30 2.64
CA THR A 351 8.07 -8.12 3.65
C THR A 351 7.54 -9.55 3.75
N GLY A 352 6.28 -9.78 3.34
CA GLY A 352 5.66 -11.11 3.35
C GLY A 352 6.09 -12.01 2.19
N ARG A 353 6.87 -11.52 1.21
CA ARG A 353 7.24 -12.31 0.02
C ARG A 353 7.97 -13.61 0.38
N ALA A 354 8.98 -13.54 1.24
CA ALA A 354 9.76 -14.70 1.67
C ALA A 354 8.88 -15.78 2.32
N HIS A 355 7.93 -15.37 3.16
CA HIS A 355 6.98 -16.28 3.81
C HIS A 355 6.03 -16.95 2.81
N LEU A 356 5.52 -16.20 1.82
CA LEU A 356 4.66 -16.75 0.77
C LEU A 356 5.40 -17.78 -0.09
N GLU A 357 6.65 -17.52 -0.45
CA GLU A 357 7.46 -18.48 -1.21
C GLU A 357 7.77 -19.75 -0.39
N ALA A 358 8.02 -19.62 0.91
CA ALA A 358 8.21 -20.77 1.78
C ALA A 358 6.94 -21.63 1.93
N LEU A 359 5.76 -21.00 2.06
CA LEU A 359 4.47 -21.70 2.03
C LEU A 359 4.27 -22.45 0.70
N ALA A 360 4.58 -21.80 -0.42
CA ALA A 360 4.50 -22.41 -1.75
C ALA A 360 5.45 -23.62 -1.87
N ALA A 361 6.69 -23.49 -1.41
CA ALA A 361 7.66 -24.59 -1.40
C ALA A 361 7.21 -25.76 -0.51
N ALA A 362 6.62 -25.48 0.66
CA ALA A 362 6.13 -26.53 1.54
C ALA A 362 5.00 -27.34 0.90
N LEU A 363 4.11 -26.67 0.14
CA LEU A 363 3.08 -27.33 -0.67
C LEU A 363 3.70 -28.14 -1.82
N GLU A 364 4.69 -27.59 -2.54
CA GLU A 364 5.36 -28.24 -3.67
C GLU A 364 5.98 -29.58 -3.26
N TYR A 365 6.73 -29.58 -2.15
CA TYR A 365 7.40 -30.76 -1.63
C TYR A 365 6.50 -31.63 -0.72
N GLY A 366 5.26 -31.20 -0.46
CA GLY A 366 4.33 -31.89 0.42
C GLY A 366 4.83 -32.00 1.87
N ARG A 367 5.50 -30.97 2.39
CA ARG A 367 5.97 -30.83 3.77
C ARG A 367 4.81 -30.47 4.69
N ARG A 368 4.01 -31.46 5.08
CA ARG A 368 2.72 -31.25 5.75
C ARG A 368 2.84 -30.56 7.10
N GLU A 369 3.70 -31.10 7.96
CA GLU A 369 3.92 -30.64 9.32
C GLU A 369 4.43 -29.19 9.30
N LEU A 370 5.40 -28.92 8.44
CA LEU A 370 5.98 -27.60 8.26
C LEU A 370 4.95 -26.58 7.73
N PHE A 371 4.14 -26.95 6.73
CA PHE A 371 3.08 -26.09 6.21
C PHE A 371 2.05 -25.72 7.30
N VAL A 372 1.61 -26.71 8.08
CA VAL A 372 0.68 -26.52 9.20
C VAL A 372 1.30 -25.63 10.28
N GLU A 373 2.58 -25.82 10.61
CA GLU A 373 3.29 -25.01 11.59
C GLU A 373 3.40 -23.54 11.14
N MET A 374 3.78 -23.29 9.88
CA MET A 374 3.88 -21.94 9.33
C MET A 374 2.55 -21.18 9.38
N LEU A 375 1.41 -21.86 9.17
CA LEU A 375 0.08 -21.26 9.28
C LEU A 375 -0.42 -21.11 10.72
N SER A 376 -0.04 -22.03 11.61
CA SER A 376 -0.48 -22.04 13.01
C SER A 376 0.30 -21.05 13.87
N ARG A 377 1.56 -20.81 13.52
CA ARG A 377 2.51 -19.97 14.27
C ARG A 377 3.14 -18.89 13.39
N PRO A 378 2.33 -18.01 12.77
CA PRO A 378 2.86 -16.97 11.90
C PRO A 378 3.70 -15.95 12.67
N ASP A 379 3.49 -15.83 13.99
CA ASP A 379 4.29 -15.01 14.92
C ASP A 379 5.78 -15.37 14.93
N LEU A 380 6.12 -16.64 14.63
CA LEU A 380 7.51 -17.10 14.62
C LEU A 380 8.27 -16.70 13.35
N LEU A 381 7.54 -16.45 12.25
CA LEU A 381 8.14 -16.35 10.93
C LEU A 381 7.88 -15.01 10.26
N GLU A 382 6.77 -14.35 10.59
CA GLU A 382 6.37 -13.06 10.03
C GLU A 382 6.19 -12.05 11.17
N PRO A 383 7.19 -11.18 11.43
CA PRO A 383 7.14 -10.16 12.47
C PRO A 383 5.95 -9.19 12.35
N GLY A 384 5.38 -9.07 11.14
CA GLY A 384 4.16 -8.29 10.89
C GLY A 384 2.85 -9.02 11.20
N ALA A 385 2.90 -10.27 11.68
CA ALA A 385 1.72 -11.04 12.03
C ALA A 385 1.11 -10.58 13.35
N ASP A 386 -0.19 -10.25 13.32
CA ASP A 386 -0.90 -9.89 14.55
C ASP A 386 -1.07 -11.13 15.44
N PRO A 387 -0.91 -11.00 16.77
CA PRO A 387 -1.16 -12.11 17.70
C PRO A 387 -2.54 -12.73 17.50
N GLY A 388 -2.61 -14.07 17.42
CA GLY A 388 -3.86 -14.81 17.24
C GLY A 388 -4.40 -14.83 15.81
N SER A 389 -3.69 -14.26 14.83
CA SER A 389 -4.11 -14.26 13.43
C SER A 389 -4.13 -15.64 12.76
N SER A 390 -3.60 -16.69 13.42
CA SER A 390 -3.80 -18.07 13.00
C SER A 390 -5.28 -18.48 12.98
N LEU A 391 -6.17 -17.74 13.67
CA LEU A 391 -7.62 -17.95 13.60
C LEU A 391 -8.14 -17.88 12.15
N TYR A 392 -7.53 -17.06 11.29
CA TYR A 392 -7.97 -16.91 9.90
C TYR A 392 -7.78 -18.18 9.08
N ALA A 393 -6.83 -19.03 9.47
CA ALA A 393 -6.58 -20.33 8.85
C ALA A 393 -7.25 -21.49 9.61
N ARG A 394 -7.97 -21.22 10.71
CA ARG A 394 -8.48 -22.27 11.62
C ARG A 394 -9.29 -23.35 10.92
N ALA A 395 -10.24 -22.97 10.06
CA ALA A 395 -11.07 -23.94 9.35
C ALA A 395 -10.23 -24.87 8.44
N LEU A 396 -9.16 -24.34 7.84
CA LEU A 396 -8.23 -25.15 7.06
C LEU A 396 -7.39 -26.04 7.98
N LEU A 397 -6.84 -25.51 9.07
CA LEU A 397 -6.03 -26.25 10.03
C LEU A 397 -6.82 -27.41 10.66
N ASP A 398 -8.07 -27.18 11.04
CA ASP A 398 -8.98 -28.19 11.58
C ASP A 398 -9.26 -29.29 10.54
N MET A 399 -9.39 -28.93 9.26
CA MET A 399 -9.55 -29.90 8.16
C MET A 399 -8.28 -30.72 7.94
N LEU A 400 -7.10 -30.08 7.96
CA LEU A 400 -5.81 -30.73 7.77
C LEU A 400 -5.41 -31.65 8.94
N ALA A 401 -6.06 -31.53 10.09
CA ALA A 401 -5.92 -32.50 11.18
C ALA A 401 -6.59 -33.86 10.84
N GLY A 402 -7.50 -33.90 9.87
CA GLY A 402 -8.16 -35.13 9.40
C GLY A 402 -7.38 -35.83 8.29
N GLY A 403 -7.09 -37.13 8.45
CA GLY A 403 -6.18 -37.88 7.57
C GLY A 403 -6.52 -37.83 6.07
N ALA A 404 -7.71 -38.27 5.66
CA ALA A 404 -8.07 -38.38 4.25
C ALA A 404 -8.14 -37.00 3.55
N ALA A 405 -8.72 -35.99 4.21
CA ALA A 405 -8.85 -34.66 3.63
C ALA A 405 -7.49 -33.95 3.51
N ALA A 406 -6.59 -34.16 4.48
CA ALA A 406 -5.21 -33.70 4.40
C ALA A 406 -4.43 -34.41 3.27
N ASP A 407 -4.62 -35.73 3.11
CA ASP A 407 -4.00 -36.49 2.03
C ASP A 407 -4.38 -35.94 0.66
N ASP A 408 -5.67 -35.72 0.41
CA ASP A 408 -6.19 -35.16 -0.83
C ASP A 408 -5.69 -33.71 -1.06
N TYR A 409 -5.62 -32.91 0.01
CA TYR A 409 -5.12 -31.54 -0.04
C TYR A 409 -3.65 -31.51 -0.51
N PHE A 410 -2.76 -32.25 0.15
CA PHE A 410 -1.34 -32.23 -0.22
C PHE A 410 -1.05 -32.97 -1.53
N THR A 411 -1.85 -33.99 -1.88
CA THR A 411 -1.74 -34.66 -3.18
C THR A 411 -2.10 -33.72 -4.33
N ALA A 412 -3.11 -32.86 -4.15
CA ALA A 412 -3.48 -31.88 -5.17
C ALA A 412 -2.40 -30.81 -5.42
N ALA A 413 -1.53 -30.56 -4.44
CA ALA A 413 -0.49 -29.55 -4.50
C ALA A 413 0.88 -30.05 -4.97
N ARG A 414 1.26 -31.27 -4.55
CA ARG A 414 2.61 -31.81 -4.73
C ARG A 414 3.04 -31.79 -6.21
N GLY A 415 4.16 -31.14 -6.49
CA GLY A 415 4.73 -31.00 -7.84
C GLY A 415 3.89 -30.15 -8.81
N ARG A 416 2.92 -29.38 -8.31
CA ARG A 416 2.05 -28.50 -9.11
C ARG A 416 2.28 -27.03 -8.84
N VAL A 417 2.83 -26.67 -7.67
CA VAL A 417 2.93 -25.27 -7.24
C VAL A 417 3.85 -24.48 -8.15
N SER A 418 4.95 -25.08 -8.60
CA SER A 418 5.91 -24.45 -9.52
C SER A 418 5.27 -23.94 -10.81
N ASP A 419 4.32 -24.70 -11.38
CA ASP A 419 3.56 -24.31 -12.56
C ASP A 419 2.23 -23.59 -12.23
N GLY A 420 1.71 -23.80 -11.04
CA GLY A 420 0.38 -23.37 -10.61
C GLY A 420 0.35 -22.03 -9.89
N VAL A 421 1.47 -21.60 -9.31
CA VAL A 421 1.61 -20.36 -8.52
C VAL A 421 2.71 -19.50 -9.12
N ILE A 422 2.31 -18.37 -9.68
CA ILE A 422 3.18 -17.44 -10.38
C ILE A 422 3.30 -16.18 -9.54
N PHE A 423 4.49 -15.93 -8.99
CA PHE A 423 4.81 -14.61 -8.50
C PHE A 423 5.49 -13.80 -9.60
N THR A 424 5.02 -12.58 -9.83
CA THR A 424 5.54 -11.70 -10.88
C THR A 424 6.49 -10.63 -10.34
N GLY A 425 6.54 -10.45 -9.02
CA GLY A 425 7.10 -9.26 -8.42
C GLY A 425 6.22 -8.05 -8.70
N TYR A 426 6.80 -6.86 -8.66
CA TYR A 426 6.12 -5.62 -9.02
C TYR A 426 5.95 -5.52 -10.55
N LEU A 427 4.77 -5.10 -11.00
CA LEU A 427 4.47 -4.76 -12.39
C LEU A 427 4.04 -3.29 -12.41
N ASP A 428 4.72 -2.45 -13.19
CA ASP A 428 4.43 -1.01 -13.33
C ASP A 428 3.46 -0.72 -14.48
#